data_AF-A0A068UAE7-F1
#
_entry.id   AF-A0A068UAE7-F1
#
_cell.length_a   1.000
_cell.length_b   1.000
_cell.length_c   1.000
_cell.angle_alpha   90.00
_cell.angle_beta   90.00
_cell.angle_gamma   90.00
#
_symmetry.space_group_name_H-M   'P 1'
#
loop_
_entity.id
_entity.type
_entity.pdbx_description
1 polymer ?
#
loop_
_entity_poly.entity_id
_entity_poly.type
_entity_poly.pdbx_seq_one_letter_code
_entity_poly.pdbx_strand_id
1 'polypeptide(L)'
;MPVAVDTRDGIRLVFQVEPNQEFQGLVCEGANVLPSKFIEDAFRDGYGKVVNIRRLDDVINSINGWYMERGLFGMVSGIEILSGGIITLQVSEAEVNNMTIRFLDRTGEPTVGKTRPETILRQLTTKKGQVYSMLQGKRDVDTLLTMGIMEDVSIIPQPAGDSNKIDLTLNIVERKSGGGISAGGGISSGITSGPLAGLIGSCAIYHKNLFGKNQKLNVSLERGQIDSIFRINYTDPWIEGDDTRTSRSIMIQNSRTPGTLVHGNQPDSNSFTIGRVTAGIEYSRPFRPKWNGTLGLIFQRAGAHDDKGNPVIRDFYSSPLTASGNTLDDMLLAKLETVYTGSGDPGSSMFAFNMDQGIPVWPEWLVFNRLNARARKGLVLGPACLRLSLSGGHVVGNFPPHEAFAIGGTNSVRGYEEGAVGSGRSCAIGCGEVSFPLTGPVEGVIFADYGTDLGSGSTVPGDPAGARLKPGSGYGYGLGIRVDSPLGPLRLEYAFNDQRTGRFHFGVGLRN
;
A
#
# COMPACT_ATOMS: atom_id res chain seq x y z
N MET A 1 55.99 2.51 40.60
CA MET A 1 56.96 1.43 40.32
C MET A 1 57.52 0.94 41.65
N PRO A 2 57.74 -0.37 41.85
CA PRO A 2 58.31 -0.86 43.10
C PRO A 2 59.70 -0.31 43.33
N VAL A 3 60.02 -0.01 44.58
CA VAL A 3 61.37 0.37 44.99
C VAL A 3 62.12 -0.91 45.33
N ALA A 4 63.19 -1.19 44.61
CA ALA A 4 64.08 -2.31 44.90
C ALA A 4 65.09 -1.91 45.99
N VAL A 5 65.17 -2.70 47.05
CA VAL A 5 66.11 -2.50 48.16
C VAL A 5 66.94 -3.78 48.30
N ASP A 6 68.26 -3.66 48.14
CA ASP A 6 69.18 -4.78 48.34
C ASP A 6 69.26 -5.16 49.82
N THR A 7 69.18 -6.45 50.10
CA THR A 7 69.28 -7.02 51.46
C THR A 7 70.33 -8.12 51.50
N ARG A 8 70.79 -8.49 52.70
CA ARG A 8 71.92 -9.41 52.92
C ARG A 8 71.73 -10.79 52.24
N ASP A 9 70.48 -11.19 52.00
CA ASP A 9 70.08 -12.48 51.44
C ASP A 9 69.34 -12.36 50.08
N GLY A 10 69.26 -11.16 49.47
CA GLY A 10 68.62 -10.95 48.16
C GLY A 10 67.97 -9.57 47.96
N ILE A 11 67.16 -9.40 46.91
CA ILE A 11 66.50 -8.11 46.57
C ILE A 11 65.07 -8.09 47.15
N ARG A 12 64.75 -7.06 47.95
CA ARG A 12 63.39 -6.78 48.46
C ARG A 12 62.71 -5.74 47.58
N LEU A 13 61.61 -6.10 46.93
CA LEU A 13 60.77 -5.16 46.19
C LEU A 13 59.67 -4.61 47.10
N VAL A 14 59.65 -3.29 47.31
CA VAL A 14 58.62 -2.61 48.09
C VAL A 14 57.66 -1.91 47.15
N PHE A 15 56.39 -2.35 47.18
CA PHE A 15 55.30 -1.70 46.45
C PHE A 15 54.57 -0.78 47.42
N GLN A 16 54.71 0.54 47.21
CA GLN A 16 53.80 1.49 47.82
C GLN A 16 52.55 1.57 46.95
N VAL A 17 51.40 1.23 47.54
CA VAL A 17 50.09 1.27 46.90
C VAL A 17 49.14 2.08 47.75
N GLU A 18 48.30 2.88 47.12
CA GLU A 18 47.17 3.52 47.77
C GLU A 18 45.90 2.71 47.46
N PRO A 19 45.07 2.40 48.46
CA PRO A 19 43.81 1.72 48.22
C PRO A 19 42.86 2.64 47.45
N ASN A 20 42.08 2.05 46.54
CA ASN A 20 41.02 2.77 45.85
C ASN A 20 39.99 3.32 46.85
N GLN A 21 39.41 4.49 46.55
CA GLN A 21 38.37 5.08 47.37
C GLN A 21 37.07 4.29 47.29
N GLU A 22 36.18 4.47 48.28
CA GLU A 22 34.82 3.93 48.25
C GLU A 22 33.95 4.72 47.29
N PHE A 23 33.14 4.03 46.49
CA PHE A 23 32.22 4.65 45.54
C PHE A 23 31.04 5.29 46.27
N GLN A 24 30.94 6.62 46.17
CA GLN A 24 29.97 7.46 46.87
C GLN A 24 28.95 8.12 45.93
N GLY A 25 29.26 8.20 44.63
CA GLY A 25 28.37 8.85 43.67
C GLY A 25 28.90 8.82 42.25
N LEU A 26 28.00 9.09 41.31
CA LEU A 26 28.27 9.10 39.88
C LEU A 26 27.78 10.40 39.25
N VAL A 27 28.61 11.01 38.42
CA VAL A 27 28.24 12.10 37.52
C VAL A 27 28.43 11.59 36.10
N CYS A 28 27.39 11.68 35.27
CA CYS A 28 27.49 11.33 33.85
C CYS A 28 27.28 12.59 33.03
N GLU A 29 28.29 12.95 32.24
CA GLU A 29 28.28 14.14 31.39
C GLU A 29 28.21 13.74 29.91
N GLY A 30 27.49 14.52 29.10
CA GLY A 30 27.40 14.30 27.64
C GLY A 30 26.50 13.15 27.19
N ALA A 31 25.73 12.54 28.10
CA ALA A 31 24.79 11.47 27.80
C ALA A 31 23.34 12.02 27.71
N ASN A 32 22.94 12.50 26.54
CA ASN A 32 21.61 13.08 26.31
C ASN A 32 20.55 12.00 26.04
N VAL A 33 20.93 10.85 25.48
CA VAL A 33 20.00 9.77 25.08
C VAL A 33 20.02 8.59 26.05
N LEU A 34 21.11 8.40 26.80
CA LEU A 34 21.23 7.32 27.78
C LEU A 34 20.26 7.52 28.96
N PRO A 35 19.33 6.58 29.22
CA PRO A 35 18.40 6.72 30.33
C PRO A 35 19.11 6.70 31.68
N SER A 36 18.84 7.68 32.55
CA SER A 36 19.45 7.77 33.89
C SER A 36 19.24 6.48 34.70
N LYS A 37 18.05 5.87 34.57
CA LYS A 37 17.73 4.59 35.23
C LYS A 37 18.66 3.44 34.81
N PHE A 38 19.08 3.38 33.55
CA PHE A 38 20.00 2.35 33.07
C PHE A 38 21.36 2.48 33.75
N ILE A 39 21.84 3.72 33.90
CA ILE A 39 23.10 4.02 34.58
C ILE A 39 22.99 3.67 36.08
N GLU A 40 21.92 4.11 36.74
CA GLU A 40 21.67 3.79 38.15
C GLU A 40 21.64 2.28 38.43
N ASP A 41 20.94 1.51 37.58
CA ASP A 41 20.86 0.06 37.68
C ASP A 41 22.25 -0.59 37.49
N ALA A 42 23.07 -0.09 36.57
CA ALA A 42 24.42 -0.61 36.31
C ALA A 42 25.39 -0.39 37.49
N PHE A 43 25.27 0.75 38.19
CA PHE A 43 26.14 1.11 39.31
C PHE A 43 25.61 0.72 40.70
N ARG A 44 24.37 0.23 40.81
CA ARG A 44 23.66 -0.02 42.08
C ARG A 44 24.46 -0.85 43.09
N ASP A 45 25.00 -2.01 42.70
CA ASP A 45 25.68 -2.88 43.69
C ASP A 45 27.11 -2.43 44.02
N GLY A 46 27.59 -1.35 43.39
CA GLY A 46 28.89 -0.74 43.67
C GLY A 46 28.85 0.29 44.80
N TYR A 47 27.67 0.81 45.16
CA TYR A 47 27.53 1.89 46.13
C TYR A 47 28.06 1.50 47.52
N GLY A 48 28.90 2.36 48.10
CA GLY A 48 29.52 2.13 49.42
C GLY A 48 30.59 1.05 49.46
N LYS A 49 31.09 0.58 48.30
CA LYS A 49 32.20 -0.39 48.19
C LYS A 49 33.42 0.26 47.58
N VAL A 50 34.60 -0.28 47.88
CA VAL A 50 35.86 0.11 47.23
C VAL A 50 35.74 -0.05 45.71
N VAL A 51 36.10 0.99 44.95
CA VAL A 51 36.01 1.00 43.49
C VAL A 51 36.83 -0.15 42.90
N ASN A 52 36.16 -1.03 42.16
CA ASN A 52 36.77 -2.16 41.47
C ASN A 52 36.87 -1.85 39.97
N ILE A 53 38.11 -1.70 39.48
CA ILE A 53 38.39 -1.32 38.08
C ILE A 53 37.81 -2.34 37.09
N ARG A 54 37.87 -3.65 37.38
CA ARG A 54 37.30 -4.66 36.49
C ARG A 54 35.78 -4.54 36.36
N ARG A 55 35.10 -4.30 37.49
CA ARG A 55 33.64 -4.09 37.49
C ARG A 55 33.29 -2.80 36.74
N LEU A 56 34.10 -1.75 36.88
CA LEU A 56 33.93 -0.50 36.17
C LEU A 56 34.03 -0.73 34.65
N ASP A 57 35.05 -1.48 34.19
CA ASP A 57 35.19 -1.93 32.79
C ASP A 57 33.97 -2.70 32.29
N ASP A 58 33.44 -3.64 33.08
CA ASP A 58 32.22 -4.38 32.72
C ASP A 58 31.01 -3.45 32.55
N VAL A 59 30.86 -2.46 33.42
CA VAL A 59 29.78 -1.47 33.34
C VAL A 59 29.94 -0.57 32.12
N ILE A 60 31.16 -0.11 31.81
CA ILE A 60 31.44 0.67 30.60
C ILE A 60 31.13 -0.14 29.35
N ASN A 61 31.54 -1.42 29.31
CA ASN A 61 31.23 -2.33 28.22
C ASN A 61 29.71 -2.53 28.06
N SER A 62 28.96 -2.59 29.17
CA SER A 62 27.49 -2.63 29.14
C SER A 62 26.89 -1.32 28.58
N ILE A 63 27.42 -0.16 28.94
CA ILE A 63 26.97 1.14 28.40
C ILE A 63 27.28 1.25 26.90
N ASN A 64 28.51 0.92 26.49
CA ASN A 64 28.90 0.90 25.07
C ASN A 64 28.07 -0.12 24.28
N GLY A 65 27.80 -1.29 24.87
CA GLY A 65 26.90 -2.31 24.31
C GLY A 65 25.48 -1.77 24.10
N TRP A 66 24.94 -1.01 25.07
CA TRP A 66 23.61 -0.40 24.96
C TRP A 66 23.47 0.54 23.76
N TYR A 67 24.51 1.35 23.48
CA TYR A 67 24.56 2.22 22.30
C TYR A 67 24.68 1.40 21.02
N MET A 68 25.57 0.40 20.98
CA MET A 68 25.79 -0.46 19.82
C MET A 68 24.54 -1.25 19.42
N GLU A 69 23.82 -1.83 20.38
CA GLU A 69 22.57 -2.57 20.13
C GLU A 69 21.49 -1.69 19.48
N ARG A 70 21.49 -0.39 19.79
CA ARG A 70 20.59 0.62 19.22
C ARG A 70 21.16 1.29 17.97
N GLY A 71 22.38 0.91 17.59
CA GLY A 71 23.14 1.48 16.47
C GLY A 71 23.39 2.99 16.62
N LEU A 72 23.42 3.51 17.84
CA LEU A 72 23.68 4.91 18.13
C LEU A 72 25.20 5.17 18.12
N PHE A 73 25.61 6.31 17.56
CA PHE A 73 26.99 6.78 17.66
C PHE A 73 27.20 7.45 19.01
N GLY A 74 27.31 6.61 20.05
CA GLY A 74 27.62 7.03 21.41
C GLY A 74 28.62 6.07 22.03
N MET A 75 29.57 6.59 22.80
CA MET A 75 30.48 5.79 23.60
C MET A 75 30.95 6.55 24.83
N VAL A 76 31.36 5.82 25.86
CA VAL A 76 32.11 6.41 26.98
C VAL A 76 33.49 6.83 26.45
N SER A 77 33.79 8.12 26.54
CA SER A 77 35.01 8.74 26.02
C SER A 77 36.08 8.94 27.09
N GLY A 78 35.68 9.08 28.35
CA GLY A 78 36.59 9.35 29.44
C GLY A 78 36.00 8.99 30.80
N ILE A 79 36.88 8.73 31.76
CA ILE A 79 36.51 8.38 33.13
C ILE A 79 37.48 9.05 34.07
N GLU A 80 36.93 9.78 35.02
CA GLU A 80 37.71 10.44 36.07
C GLU A 80 37.17 9.99 37.43
N ILE A 81 38.08 9.62 38.34
CA ILE A 81 37.74 9.32 39.73
C ILE A 81 38.17 10.52 40.56
N LEU A 82 37.19 11.29 41.04
CA LEU A 82 37.41 12.50 41.81
C LEU A 82 37.67 12.17 43.29
N SER A 83 38.42 13.05 43.95
CA SER A 83 38.65 13.00 45.40
C SER A 83 37.32 13.03 46.16
N GLY A 84 37.04 11.98 46.93
CA GLY A 84 35.78 11.81 47.67
C GLY A 84 34.90 10.66 47.15
N GLY A 85 35.42 9.81 46.25
CA GLY A 85 34.71 8.61 45.81
C GLY A 85 33.65 8.83 44.72
N ILE A 86 33.68 9.99 44.06
CA ILE A 86 32.76 10.33 42.96
C ILE A 86 33.42 9.92 41.64
N ILE A 87 32.71 9.14 40.83
CA ILE A 87 33.14 8.79 39.47
C ILE A 87 32.45 9.72 38.49
N THR A 88 33.21 10.35 37.61
CA THR A 88 32.71 11.12 36.47
C THR A 88 32.88 10.30 35.20
N LEU A 89 31.77 9.95 34.55
CA LEU A 89 31.74 9.35 33.23
C LEU A 89 31.52 10.44 32.19
N GLN A 90 32.47 10.59 31.27
CA GLN A 90 32.30 11.40 30.08
C GLN A 90 31.80 10.53 28.95
N VAL A 91 30.66 10.89 28.39
CA VAL A 91 30.05 10.20 27.26
C VAL A 91 30.07 11.12 26.05
N SER A 92 30.51 10.58 24.93
CA SER A 92 30.49 11.26 23.64
C SER A 92 29.37 10.70 22.79
N GLU A 93 28.27 11.45 22.68
CA GLU A 93 27.19 11.19 21.72
C GLU A 93 27.35 12.08 20.49
N ALA A 94 27.42 11.48 19.30
CA ALA A 94 27.60 12.21 18.06
C ALA A 94 26.27 12.80 17.57
N GLU A 95 26.14 14.12 17.65
CA GLU A 95 24.95 14.85 17.21
C GLU A 95 25.02 15.29 15.74
N VAL A 96 23.90 15.20 15.04
CA VAL A 96 23.80 15.65 13.64
C VAL A 96 23.80 17.18 13.58
N ASN A 97 24.89 17.77 13.08
CA ASN A 97 25.03 19.23 12.96
C ASN A 97 24.44 19.76 11.65
N ASN A 98 24.78 19.16 10.51
CA ASN A 98 24.23 19.55 9.23
C ASN A 98 23.98 18.34 8.32
N MET A 99 23.06 18.51 7.36
CA MET A 99 22.77 17.52 6.33
C MET A 99 22.92 18.17 4.96
N THR A 100 23.85 17.68 4.15
CA THR A 100 24.14 18.21 2.82
C THR A 100 23.82 17.16 1.76
N ILE A 101 23.09 17.54 0.72
CA ILE A 101 22.77 16.64 -0.40
C ILE A 101 23.75 16.89 -1.55
N ARG A 102 24.34 15.81 -2.06
CA ARG A 102 25.17 15.80 -3.26
C ARG A 102 24.52 14.88 -4.29
N PHE A 103 24.16 15.43 -5.43
CA PHE A 103 23.70 14.64 -6.55
C PHE A 103 24.91 14.12 -7.33
N LEU A 104 24.93 12.81 -7.57
CA LEU A 104 25.99 12.12 -8.30
C LEU A 104 25.40 11.47 -9.55
N ASP A 105 26.22 11.33 -10.58
CA ASP A 105 25.91 10.47 -11.71
C ASP A 105 26.28 9.00 -11.43
N ARG A 106 26.05 8.11 -12.40
CA ARG A 106 26.39 6.67 -12.26
C ARG A 106 27.90 6.40 -12.19
N THR A 107 28.73 7.36 -12.59
CA THR A 107 30.19 7.28 -12.49
C THR A 107 30.71 7.83 -11.17
N GLY A 108 29.85 8.42 -10.34
CA GLY A 108 30.19 9.00 -9.05
C GLY A 108 30.56 10.48 -9.11
N GLU A 109 30.40 11.13 -10.27
CA GLU A 109 30.75 12.53 -10.46
C GLU A 109 29.59 13.46 -10.05
N PRO A 110 29.87 14.64 -9.46
CA PRO A 110 28.84 15.60 -9.09
C PRO A 110 28.02 16.07 -10.29
N THR A 111 26.69 16.09 -10.13
CA THR A 111 25.75 16.51 -11.17
C THR A 111 24.66 17.42 -10.60
N VAL A 112 23.87 18.04 -11.47
CA VAL A 112 22.70 18.85 -11.08
C VAL A 112 21.50 17.93 -10.95
N GLY A 113 21.01 17.75 -9.71
CA GLY A 113 19.81 16.97 -9.44
C GLY A 113 18.53 17.65 -9.92
N LYS A 114 17.57 16.85 -10.37
CA LYS A 114 16.23 17.32 -10.79
C LYS A 114 15.25 17.41 -9.62
N THR A 115 15.46 16.61 -8.57
CA THR A 115 14.63 16.61 -7.37
C THR A 115 15.00 17.75 -6.45
N ARG A 116 14.00 18.44 -5.90
CA ARG A 116 14.24 19.50 -4.92
C ARG A 116 14.81 18.90 -3.63
N PRO A 117 15.86 19.48 -3.03
CA PRO A 117 16.43 19.00 -1.76
C PRO A 117 15.39 18.87 -0.64
N GLU A 118 14.44 19.80 -0.55
CA GLU A 118 13.34 19.77 0.42
C GLU A 118 12.48 18.50 0.32
N THR A 119 12.24 18.01 -0.91
CA THR A 119 11.48 16.78 -1.17
C THR A 119 12.18 15.55 -0.60
N ILE A 120 13.51 15.58 -0.52
CA ILE A 120 14.36 14.49 -0.01
C ILE A 120 14.47 14.61 1.50
N LEU A 121 14.80 15.79 2.02
CA LEU A 121 14.99 16.05 3.45
C LEU A 121 13.72 15.74 4.26
N ARG A 122 12.52 16.00 3.70
CA ARG A 122 11.26 15.67 4.39
C ARG A 122 11.03 14.17 4.58
N GLN A 123 11.65 13.31 3.76
CA GLN A 123 11.51 11.85 3.88
C GLN A 123 12.40 11.26 4.96
N LEU A 124 13.43 12.00 5.37
CA LEU A 124 14.36 11.56 6.40
C LEU A 124 13.67 11.60 7.76
N THR A 125 13.75 10.48 8.46
CA THR A 125 13.45 10.46 9.90
C THR A 125 14.58 11.10 10.68
N THR A 126 15.81 11.08 10.16
CA THR A 126 16.96 11.76 10.76
C THR A 126 16.79 13.28 10.72
N LYS A 127 16.88 13.92 11.88
CA LYS A 127 16.73 15.38 12.05
C LYS A 127 18.08 16.01 12.42
N LYS A 128 18.19 17.33 12.25
CA LYS A 128 19.31 18.10 12.79
C LYS A 128 19.17 18.21 14.32
N GLY A 129 20.27 18.04 15.06
CA GLY A 129 20.36 18.17 16.51
C GLY A 129 20.06 16.91 17.32
N GLN A 130 19.71 15.79 16.68
CA GLN A 130 19.57 14.50 17.37
C GLN A 130 20.87 13.70 17.29
N VAL A 131 21.04 12.74 18.20
CA VAL A 131 22.13 11.74 18.14
C VAL A 131 21.94 10.85 16.92
N TYR A 132 23.01 10.63 16.17
CA TYR A 132 22.95 9.83 14.95
C TYR A 132 22.85 8.33 15.25
N SER A 133 21.97 7.65 14.50
CA SER A 133 21.81 6.19 14.54
C SER A 133 22.03 5.59 13.15
N MET A 134 22.92 4.59 13.04
CA MET A 134 23.10 3.81 11.81
C MET A 134 21.80 3.12 11.39
N LEU A 135 21.01 2.61 12.35
CA LEU A 135 19.76 1.92 12.07
C LEU A 135 18.73 2.87 11.47
N GLN A 136 18.70 4.11 11.97
CA GLN A 136 17.85 5.16 11.43
C GLN A 136 18.33 5.61 10.04
N GLY A 137 19.64 5.83 9.87
CA GLY A 137 20.22 6.15 8.57
C GLY A 137 19.93 5.08 7.51
N LYS A 138 19.99 3.78 7.88
CA LYS A 138 19.62 2.68 6.99
C LYS A 138 18.13 2.74 6.59
N ARG A 139 17.23 2.99 7.53
CA ARG A 139 15.79 3.16 7.24
C ARG A 139 15.52 4.37 6.36
N ASP A 140 16.28 5.44 6.52
CA ASP A 140 16.18 6.64 5.69
C ASP A 140 16.64 6.35 4.25
N VAL A 141 17.75 5.61 4.07
CA VAL A 141 18.18 5.11 2.76
C VAL A 141 17.09 4.25 2.11
N ASP A 142 16.54 3.28 2.84
CA ASP A 142 15.45 2.41 2.35
C ASP A 142 14.20 3.22 1.96
N THR A 143 13.87 4.26 2.74
CA THR A 143 12.73 5.16 2.47
C THR A 143 12.95 5.95 1.19
N LEU A 144 14.15 6.51 0.98
CA LEU A 144 14.50 7.26 -0.22
C LEU A 144 14.52 6.37 -1.47
N LEU A 145 15.01 5.13 -1.36
CA LEU A 145 14.95 4.14 -2.45
C LEU A 145 13.50 3.76 -2.78
N THR A 146 12.65 3.61 -1.76
CA THR A 146 11.22 3.27 -1.90
C THR A 146 10.43 4.35 -2.65
N MET A 147 10.90 5.60 -2.67
CA MET A 147 10.30 6.66 -3.51
C MET A 147 10.28 6.29 -5.00
N GLY A 148 11.21 5.43 -5.45
CA GLY A 148 11.28 4.92 -6.81
C GLY A 148 11.79 5.92 -7.85
N ILE A 149 12.28 7.09 -7.39
CA ILE A 149 12.93 8.12 -8.23
C ILE A 149 14.47 8.10 -8.09
N MET A 150 14.97 7.42 -7.04
CA MET A 150 16.40 7.24 -6.80
C MET A 150 16.87 5.88 -7.34
N GLU A 151 18.08 5.84 -7.86
CA GLU A 151 18.77 4.62 -8.31
C GLU A 151 19.67 4.09 -7.19
N ASP A 152 20.44 4.99 -6.57
CA ASP A 152 21.32 4.69 -5.44
C ASP A 152 21.32 5.85 -4.43
N VAL A 153 21.46 5.53 -3.15
CA VAL A 153 21.48 6.49 -2.04
C VAL A 153 22.46 6.02 -0.99
N SER A 154 23.41 6.88 -0.63
CA SER A 154 24.33 6.65 0.48
C SER A 154 24.40 7.85 1.42
N ILE A 155 24.43 7.60 2.72
CA ILE A 155 24.58 8.61 3.76
C ILE A 155 25.95 8.41 4.41
N ILE A 156 26.82 9.40 4.26
CA ILE A 156 28.19 9.36 4.79
C ILE A 156 28.29 10.35 5.96
N PRO A 157 28.45 9.86 7.20
CA PRO A 157 28.75 10.73 8.34
C PRO A 157 30.21 11.21 8.29
N GLN A 158 30.42 12.51 8.44
CA GLN A 158 31.73 13.15 8.48
C GLN A 158 31.89 13.93 9.79
N PRO A 159 33.02 13.81 10.52
CA PRO A 159 33.26 14.61 11.72
C PRO A 159 33.24 16.11 11.43
N ALA A 160 32.50 16.88 12.23
CA ALA A 160 32.40 18.34 12.12
C ALA A 160 33.37 19.01 13.11
N GLY A 161 34.64 19.12 12.72
CA GLY A 161 35.71 19.71 13.55
C GLY A 161 35.98 18.91 14.83
N ASP A 162 36.39 19.61 15.90
CA ASP A 162 36.75 19.02 17.21
C ASP A 162 35.56 18.84 18.17
N SER A 163 34.34 19.04 17.69
CA SER A 163 33.13 18.82 18.49
C SER A 163 32.59 17.40 18.27
N ASN A 164 31.86 16.83 19.25
CA ASN A 164 31.09 15.57 19.13
C ASN A 164 29.91 15.71 18.15
N LYS A 165 30.13 16.34 17.00
CA LYS A 165 29.16 16.65 15.99
C LYS A 165 29.58 16.04 14.68
N ILE A 166 28.59 15.59 13.92
CA ILE A 166 28.79 15.01 12.60
C ILE A 166 27.94 15.74 11.56
N ASP A 167 28.52 15.94 10.40
CA ASP A 167 27.82 16.39 9.21
C ASP A 167 27.49 15.18 8.33
N LEU A 168 26.24 15.04 7.94
CA LEU A 168 25.80 13.96 7.07
C LEU A 168 25.84 14.43 5.62
N THR A 169 26.61 13.75 4.78
CA THR A 169 26.60 13.95 3.33
C THR A 169 25.75 12.85 2.69
N LEU A 170 24.63 13.25 2.07
CA LEU A 170 23.74 12.36 1.33
C LEU A 170 24.14 12.38 -0.14
N ASN A 171 24.78 11.30 -0.60
CA ASN A 171 25.10 11.08 -2.00
C ASN A 171 23.95 10.36 -2.68
N ILE A 172 23.38 10.98 -3.72
CA ILE A 172 22.14 10.53 -4.35
C ILE A 172 22.35 10.42 -5.85
N VAL A 173 22.11 9.23 -6.41
CA VAL A 173 22.06 8.99 -7.84
C VAL A 173 20.60 8.93 -8.26
N GLU A 174 20.15 9.91 -9.05
CA GLU A 174 18.78 9.94 -9.56
C GLU A 174 18.60 9.01 -10.77
N ARG A 175 17.41 8.43 -10.91
CA ARG A 175 17.06 7.66 -12.10
C ARG A 175 17.02 8.57 -13.33
N LYS A 176 17.69 8.16 -14.41
CA LYS A 176 17.77 8.92 -15.67
C LYS A 176 16.41 9.24 -16.30
N SER A 177 15.44 8.33 -16.20
CA SER A 177 14.10 8.46 -16.77
C SER A 177 13.07 8.73 -15.66
N GLY A 178 12.70 10.00 -15.52
CA GLY A 178 11.59 10.43 -14.67
C GLY A 178 10.23 10.17 -15.34
N GLY A 179 10.19 10.13 -16.67
CA GLY A 179 8.99 9.81 -17.44
C GLY A 179 9.27 8.80 -18.55
N GLY A 180 8.22 8.08 -18.92
CA GLY A 180 8.29 7.00 -19.89
C GLY A 180 6.95 6.75 -20.56
N ILE A 181 7.00 5.96 -21.61
CA ILE A 181 5.83 5.43 -22.31
C ILE A 181 5.77 3.94 -21.98
N SER A 182 4.60 3.48 -21.57
CA SER A 182 4.30 2.06 -21.46
C SER A 182 3.20 1.72 -22.45
N ALA A 183 3.39 0.64 -23.20
CA ALA A 183 2.34 0.03 -23.99
C ALA A 183 2.19 -1.42 -23.52
N GLY A 184 0.95 -1.87 -23.40
CA GLY A 184 0.61 -3.21 -22.96
C GLY A 184 -0.54 -3.76 -23.78
N GLY A 185 -0.62 -5.08 -23.83
CA GLY A 185 -1.78 -5.81 -24.30
C GLY A 185 -2.19 -6.78 -23.20
N GLY A 186 -3.49 -6.88 -22.96
CA GLY A 186 -4.06 -7.82 -22.01
C GLY A 186 -5.26 -8.52 -22.62
N ILE A 187 -5.71 -9.58 -21.97
CA ILE A 187 -7.00 -10.20 -22.26
C ILE A 187 -7.87 -9.94 -21.03
N SER A 188 -8.79 -9.00 -21.14
CA SER A 188 -9.92 -8.89 -20.22
C SER A 188 -10.88 -10.04 -20.47
N SER A 189 -11.54 -10.51 -19.43
CA SER A 189 -12.56 -11.53 -19.57
C SER A 189 -13.79 -11.09 -18.83
N GLY A 190 -14.90 -11.21 -19.54
CA GLY A 190 -16.22 -10.98 -18.98
C GLY A 190 -17.13 -10.06 -19.77
N ILE A 191 -16.94 -9.86 -21.08
CA ILE A 191 -17.71 -8.81 -21.76
C ILE A 191 -18.31 -9.23 -23.12
N THR A 192 -17.73 -10.16 -23.88
CA THR A 192 -18.37 -10.67 -25.09
C THR A 192 -18.19 -12.17 -25.29
N SER A 193 -19.18 -12.81 -25.90
CA SER A 193 -19.13 -14.21 -26.34
C SER A 193 -18.43 -14.28 -27.70
N GLY A 194 -17.13 -14.61 -27.70
CA GLY A 194 -16.35 -14.81 -28.92
C GLY A 194 -14.87 -15.14 -28.67
N PRO A 195 -14.16 -15.78 -29.60
CA PRO A 195 -12.77 -16.23 -29.41
C PRO A 195 -11.73 -15.11 -29.29
N LEU A 196 -12.09 -13.85 -29.60
CA LEU A 196 -11.24 -12.66 -29.50
C LEU A 196 -11.80 -11.58 -28.56
N ALA A 197 -12.93 -11.88 -27.91
CA ALA A 197 -13.78 -11.01 -27.09
C ALA A 197 -13.10 -10.18 -26.00
N GLY A 198 -11.91 -10.59 -25.59
CA GLY A 198 -11.24 -10.09 -24.40
C GLY A 198 -10.05 -9.18 -24.65
N LEU A 199 -9.58 -9.02 -25.90
CA LEU A 199 -8.32 -8.30 -26.11
C LEU A 199 -8.46 -6.81 -25.76
N ILE A 200 -7.59 -6.33 -24.88
CA ILE A 200 -7.45 -4.93 -24.49
C ILE A 200 -6.05 -4.47 -24.82
N GLY A 201 -5.95 -3.36 -25.56
CA GLY A 201 -4.71 -2.61 -25.71
C GLY A 201 -4.67 -1.47 -24.70
N SER A 202 -3.52 -1.25 -24.08
CA SER A 202 -3.30 -0.08 -23.23
C SER A 202 -2.03 0.66 -23.65
N CYS A 203 -2.09 1.98 -23.62
CA CYS A 203 -0.92 2.83 -23.70
C CYS A 203 -1.01 3.88 -22.59
N ALA A 204 0.12 4.15 -21.94
CA ALA A 204 0.20 5.16 -20.92
C ALA A 204 1.49 5.95 -21.04
N ILE A 205 1.38 7.24 -20.77
CA ILE A 205 2.49 8.17 -20.66
C ILE A 205 2.50 8.59 -19.20
N TYR A 206 3.63 8.40 -18.53
CA TYR A 206 3.76 8.71 -17.11
C TYR A 206 5.00 9.54 -16.84
N HIS A 207 4.93 10.33 -15.76
CA HIS A 207 6.05 11.05 -15.18
C HIS A 207 6.01 10.90 -13.66
N LYS A 208 7.10 10.43 -13.04
CA LYS A 208 7.17 10.04 -11.62
C LYS A 208 7.67 11.15 -10.68
N ASN A 209 8.33 12.18 -11.23
CA ASN A 209 8.92 13.27 -10.45
C ASN A 209 8.62 14.65 -11.04
N LEU A 210 7.33 14.95 -11.22
CA LEU A 210 6.90 16.23 -11.77
C LEU A 210 7.37 17.39 -10.85
N PHE A 211 7.95 18.43 -11.45
CA PHE A 211 8.49 19.61 -10.78
C PHE A 211 9.57 19.36 -9.69
N GLY A 212 10.15 18.15 -9.66
CA GLY A 212 11.11 17.75 -8.63
C GLY A 212 10.50 17.49 -7.24
N LYS A 213 9.18 17.26 -7.16
CA LYS A 213 8.41 17.09 -5.91
C LYS A 213 7.98 15.65 -5.61
N ASN A 214 8.48 14.65 -6.34
CA ASN A 214 8.00 13.26 -6.30
C ASN A 214 6.49 13.12 -6.64
N GLN A 215 5.96 14.08 -7.40
CA GLN A 215 4.58 14.06 -7.86
C GLN A 215 4.48 13.27 -9.16
N LYS A 216 3.43 12.46 -9.28
CA LYS A 216 3.24 11.54 -10.38
C LYS A 216 2.11 12.02 -11.28
N LEU A 217 2.34 12.02 -12.58
CA LEU A 217 1.30 12.24 -13.59
C LEU A 217 1.23 10.99 -14.46
N ASN A 218 0.03 10.44 -14.66
CA ASN A 218 -0.22 9.30 -15.51
C ASN A 218 -1.39 9.58 -16.43
N VAL A 219 -1.14 9.53 -17.73
CA VAL A 219 -2.16 9.62 -18.78
C VAL A 219 -2.23 8.26 -19.44
N SER A 220 -3.35 7.56 -19.30
CA SER A 220 -3.54 6.22 -19.83
C SER A 220 -4.77 6.14 -20.72
N LEU A 221 -4.63 5.48 -21.85
CA LEU A 221 -5.70 5.04 -22.73
C LEU A 221 -5.72 3.52 -22.73
N GLU A 222 -6.87 2.96 -22.40
CA GLU A 222 -7.18 1.54 -22.49
C GLU A 222 -8.35 1.38 -23.47
N ARG A 223 -8.23 0.43 -24.41
CA ARG A 223 -9.24 0.18 -25.43
C ARG A 223 -9.36 -1.32 -25.69
N GLY A 224 -10.54 -1.85 -25.39
CA GLY A 224 -10.97 -3.18 -25.77
C GLY A 224 -11.89 -3.17 -27.00
N GLN A 225 -12.59 -4.27 -27.22
CA GLN A 225 -13.58 -4.38 -28.30
C GLN A 225 -14.81 -3.50 -28.08
N ILE A 226 -15.30 -3.44 -26.84
CA ILE A 226 -16.45 -2.61 -26.45
C ILE A 226 -16.02 -1.54 -25.44
N ASP A 227 -15.17 -1.91 -24.48
CA ASP A 227 -14.74 -0.99 -23.44
C ASP A 227 -13.67 -0.01 -23.91
N SER A 228 -13.74 1.21 -23.40
CA SER A 228 -12.65 2.16 -23.52
C SER A 228 -12.53 3.00 -22.25
N ILE A 229 -11.31 3.27 -21.82
CA ILE A 229 -11.03 4.08 -20.64
C ILE A 229 -9.89 5.03 -20.98
N PHE A 230 -10.18 6.32 -20.98
CA PHE A 230 -9.18 7.38 -20.98
C PHE A 230 -9.10 7.96 -19.57
N ARG A 231 -7.90 8.01 -18.98
CA ARG A 231 -7.69 8.47 -17.61
C ARG A 231 -6.47 9.36 -17.51
N ILE A 232 -6.64 10.49 -16.84
CA ILE A 232 -5.58 11.35 -16.37
C ILE A 232 -5.59 11.27 -14.85
N ASN A 233 -4.48 10.86 -14.27
CA ASN A 233 -4.31 10.77 -12.82
C ASN A 233 -3.06 11.55 -12.40
N TYR A 234 -3.25 12.52 -11.52
CA TYR A 234 -2.18 13.21 -10.83
C TYR A 234 -2.14 12.74 -9.38
N THR A 235 -0.96 12.39 -8.87
CA THR A 235 -0.80 11.88 -7.52
C THR A 235 0.34 12.60 -6.82
N ASP A 236 0.04 13.18 -5.67
CA ASP A 236 1.00 13.68 -4.70
C ASP A 236 1.13 12.65 -3.58
N PRO A 237 2.21 11.83 -3.54
CA PRO A 237 2.31 10.73 -2.58
C PRO A 237 2.36 11.18 -1.13
N TRP A 238 2.85 12.39 -0.89
CA TRP A 238 2.91 12.98 0.45
C TRP A 238 2.79 14.49 0.34
N ILE A 239 1.64 15.02 0.76
CA ILE A 239 1.36 16.45 0.79
C ILE A 239 2.37 17.18 1.68
N GLU A 240 2.90 18.28 1.16
CA GLU A 240 3.86 19.14 1.87
C GLU A 240 3.26 19.69 3.18
N GLY A 241 3.95 19.49 4.31
CA GLY A 241 3.54 20.00 5.62
C GLY A 241 2.62 19.07 6.44
N ASP A 242 2.29 17.88 5.95
CA ASP A 242 1.52 16.89 6.72
C ASP A 242 2.43 15.86 7.38
N ASP A 243 2.33 15.63 8.69
CA ASP A 243 3.13 14.59 9.36
C ASP A 243 2.53 13.18 9.20
N THR A 244 1.30 13.07 8.69
CA THR A 244 0.53 11.81 8.64
C THR A 244 0.66 11.02 7.32
N ARG A 245 1.63 11.38 6.47
CA ARG A 245 1.88 10.74 5.15
C ARG A 245 0.62 10.67 4.29
N THR A 246 -0.20 11.71 4.31
CA THR A 246 -1.40 11.80 3.48
C THR A 246 -1.00 12.00 2.02
N SER A 247 -1.49 11.09 1.19
CA SER A 247 -1.42 11.19 -0.26
C SER A 247 -2.67 11.87 -0.81
N ARG A 248 -2.52 12.56 -1.94
CA ARG A 248 -3.62 13.17 -2.69
C ARG A 248 -3.60 12.66 -4.12
N SER A 249 -4.74 12.21 -4.62
CA SER A 249 -4.94 11.85 -6.02
C SER A 249 -6.02 12.75 -6.63
N ILE A 250 -5.77 13.26 -7.83
CA ILE A 250 -6.74 13.98 -8.64
C ILE A 250 -6.90 13.20 -9.93
N MET A 251 -8.13 12.82 -10.25
CA MET A 251 -8.44 11.96 -11.38
C MET A 251 -9.48 12.63 -12.29
N ILE A 252 -9.26 12.52 -13.59
CA ILE A 252 -10.28 12.70 -14.61
C ILE A 252 -10.31 11.42 -15.45
N GLN A 253 -11.49 10.85 -15.65
CA GLN A 253 -11.71 9.63 -16.41
C GLN A 253 -12.89 9.81 -17.36
N ASN A 254 -12.73 9.35 -18.58
CA ASN A 254 -13.83 9.08 -19.50
C ASN A 254 -13.81 7.57 -19.79
N SER A 255 -14.91 6.88 -19.52
CA SER A 255 -15.02 5.44 -19.75
C SER A 255 -16.31 5.07 -20.45
N ARG A 256 -16.23 4.09 -21.35
CA ARG A 256 -17.36 3.45 -22.01
C ARG A 256 -17.36 1.98 -21.64
N THR A 257 -18.47 1.48 -21.11
CA THR A 257 -18.64 0.05 -20.77
C THR A 257 -19.94 -0.48 -21.38
N PRO A 258 -20.07 -1.77 -21.72
CA PRO A 258 -21.33 -2.33 -22.17
C PRO A 258 -22.41 -2.28 -21.08
N GLY A 259 -23.65 -2.10 -21.51
CA GLY A 259 -24.83 -2.15 -20.63
C GLY A 259 -25.29 -3.58 -20.28
N THR A 260 -24.71 -4.59 -20.91
CA THR A 260 -25.14 -6.00 -20.81
C THR A 260 -24.95 -6.60 -19.42
N LEU A 261 -24.06 -6.05 -18.59
CA LEU A 261 -23.86 -6.50 -17.21
C LEU A 261 -25.15 -6.44 -16.38
N VAL A 262 -25.92 -5.36 -16.50
CA VAL A 262 -27.21 -5.22 -15.81
C VAL A 262 -28.36 -5.59 -16.74
N HIS A 263 -28.32 -5.10 -17.98
CA HIS A 263 -29.42 -5.21 -18.94
C HIS A 263 -29.26 -6.37 -19.93
N GLY A 264 -28.44 -7.37 -19.62
CA GLY A 264 -28.28 -8.61 -20.40
C GLY A 264 -28.00 -8.40 -21.89
N ASN A 265 -28.03 -9.48 -22.65
CA ASN A 265 -28.02 -9.42 -24.11
C ASN A 265 -29.44 -9.12 -24.62
N GLN A 266 -29.56 -8.24 -25.62
CA GLN A 266 -30.84 -7.92 -26.26
C GLN A 266 -31.13 -8.84 -27.45
N PRO A 267 -32.39 -9.24 -27.71
CA PRO A 267 -32.76 -10.12 -28.82
C PRO A 267 -32.41 -9.55 -30.21
N ASP A 268 -32.59 -8.24 -30.40
CA ASP A 268 -32.48 -7.58 -31.70
C ASP A 268 -31.06 -7.08 -32.04
N SER A 269 -30.02 -7.58 -31.36
CA SER A 269 -28.62 -7.17 -31.54
C SER A 269 -28.30 -5.69 -31.29
N ASN A 270 -29.26 -4.89 -30.81
CA ASN A 270 -29.04 -3.49 -30.43
C ASN A 270 -28.25 -3.43 -29.12
N SER A 271 -26.92 -3.49 -29.21
CA SER A 271 -26.06 -3.20 -28.06
C SER A 271 -26.12 -1.73 -27.71
N PHE A 272 -25.97 -1.45 -26.42
CA PHE A 272 -25.76 -0.11 -25.93
C PHE A 272 -24.64 -0.11 -24.91
N THR A 273 -24.07 1.06 -24.72
CA THR A 273 -22.91 1.30 -23.87
C THR A 273 -23.23 2.41 -22.89
N ILE A 274 -22.71 2.29 -21.67
CA ILE A 274 -22.75 3.32 -20.65
C ILE A 274 -21.47 4.13 -20.75
N GLY A 275 -21.62 5.38 -21.17
CA GLY A 275 -20.56 6.39 -21.10
C GLY A 275 -20.57 7.05 -19.72
N ARG A 276 -19.38 7.20 -19.12
CA ARG A 276 -19.17 7.88 -17.84
C ARG A 276 -18.03 8.87 -17.94
N VAL A 277 -18.29 10.09 -17.50
CA VAL A 277 -17.25 11.09 -17.22
C VAL A 277 -17.16 11.25 -15.72
N THR A 278 -15.96 11.06 -15.17
CA THR A 278 -15.70 11.09 -13.74
C THR A 278 -14.56 12.03 -13.46
N ALA A 279 -14.72 12.92 -12.49
CA ALA A 279 -13.67 13.82 -12.04
C ALA A 279 -13.69 13.88 -10.52
N GLY A 280 -12.56 13.70 -9.86
CA GLY A 280 -12.55 13.66 -8.40
C GLY A 280 -11.20 13.91 -7.78
N ILE A 281 -11.25 14.17 -6.48
CA ILE A 281 -10.09 14.29 -5.60
C ILE A 281 -10.22 13.30 -4.46
N GLU A 282 -9.16 12.56 -4.18
CA GLU A 282 -9.09 11.57 -3.11
C GLU A 282 -7.88 11.85 -2.22
N TYR A 283 -8.06 11.71 -0.92
CA TYR A 283 -7.03 11.78 0.11
C TYR A 283 -6.91 10.43 0.77
N SER A 284 -5.71 9.85 0.80
CA SER A 284 -5.48 8.52 1.35
C SER A 284 -4.30 8.51 2.31
N ARG A 285 -4.48 7.89 3.49
CA ARG A 285 -3.41 7.75 4.48
C ARG A 285 -3.51 6.47 5.31
N PRO A 286 -2.37 5.91 5.76
CA PRO A 286 -2.37 4.87 6.77
C PRO A 286 -2.76 5.48 8.12
N PHE A 287 -3.84 4.96 8.73
CA PHE A 287 -4.31 5.47 10.03
C PHE A 287 -4.07 4.48 11.19
N ARG A 288 -3.82 3.21 10.88
CA ARG A 288 -3.37 2.15 11.81
C ARG A 288 -2.44 1.18 11.06
N PRO A 289 -1.60 0.40 11.76
CA PRO A 289 -0.79 -0.63 11.11
C PRO A 289 -1.66 -1.53 10.22
N LYS A 290 -1.25 -1.71 8.95
CA LYS A 290 -1.97 -2.49 7.92
C LYS A 290 -3.32 -1.91 7.44
N TRP A 291 -3.78 -0.80 8.01
CA TRP A 291 -5.02 -0.15 7.63
C TRP A 291 -4.75 1.14 6.87
N ASN A 292 -5.31 1.24 5.66
CA ASN A 292 -5.30 2.43 4.84
C ASN A 292 -6.73 2.97 4.71
N GLY A 293 -6.91 4.28 4.86
CA GLY A 293 -8.19 4.94 4.73
C GLY A 293 -8.14 5.99 3.63
N THR A 294 -9.19 6.06 2.82
CA THR A 294 -9.33 7.00 1.71
C THR A 294 -10.65 7.76 1.85
N LEU A 295 -10.59 9.08 1.71
CA LEU A 295 -11.74 9.96 1.60
C LEU A 295 -11.69 10.69 0.27
N GLY A 296 -12.81 10.73 -0.45
CA GLY A 296 -12.85 11.33 -1.78
C GLY A 296 -14.12 12.12 -2.05
N LEU A 297 -14.01 13.05 -2.99
CA LEU A 297 -15.14 13.76 -3.58
C LEU A 297 -15.07 13.58 -5.11
N ILE A 298 -16.11 12.98 -5.68
CA ILE A 298 -16.12 12.51 -7.07
C ILE A 298 -17.38 13.00 -7.77
N PHE A 299 -17.24 13.84 -8.78
CA PHE A 299 -18.30 14.13 -9.74
C PHE A 299 -18.38 13.01 -10.78
N GLN A 300 -19.59 12.54 -11.06
CA GLN A 300 -19.86 11.55 -12.10
C GLN A 300 -21.06 11.98 -12.94
N ARG A 301 -20.88 11.92 -14.26
CA ARG A 301 -21.93 12.08 -15.27
C ARG A 301 -22.00 10.81 -16.09
N ALA A 302 -23.16 10.16 -16.14
CA ALA A 302 -23.33 8.87 -16.81
C ALA A 302 -24.57 8.84 -17.71
N GLY A 303 -24.50 8.11 -18.83
CA GLY A 303 -25.64 7.91 -19.72
C GLY A 303 -25.43 6.80 -20.73
N ALA A 304 -26.53 6.25 -21.24
CA ALA A 304 -26.49 5.17 -22.21
C ALA A 304 -26.51 5.69 -23.66
N HIS A 305 -25.76 5.03 -24.52
CA HIS A 305 -25.62 5.37 -25.94
C HIS A 305 -25.69 4.11 -26.80
N ASP A 306 -26.35 4.20 -27.95
CA ASP A 306 -26.35 3.15 -28.97
C ASP A 306 -24.96 3.02 -29.66
N ASP A 307 -24.84 2.06 -30.56
CA ASP A 307 -23.62 1.82 -31.35
C ASP A 307 -23.28 2.99 -32.30
N LYS A 308 -24.27 3.82 -32.66
CA LYS A 308 -24.10 5.03 -33.47
C LYS A 308 -23.71 6.25 -32.63
N GLY A 309 -23.72 6.14 -31.30
CA GLY A 309 -23.42 7.21 -30.35
C GLY A 309 -24.62 8.11 -30.01
N ASN A 310 -25.84 7.75 -30.40
CA ASN A 310 -27.04 8.47 -30.00
C ASN A 310 -27.42 8.10 -28.57
N PRO A 311 -27.90 9.06 -27.76
CA PRO A 311 -28.33 8.79 -26.40
C PRO A 311 -29.58 7.90 -26.40
N VAL A 312 -29.60 6.91 -25.49
CA VAL A 312 -30.71 5.97 -25.29
C VAL A 312 -31.11 6.02 -23.83
N ILE A 313 -32.41 6.15 -23.56
CA ILE A 313 -32.94 6.24 -22.19
C ILE A 313 -33.67 4.99 -21.73
N ARG A 314 -33.99 4.07 -22.65
CA ARG A 314 -34.70 2.81 -22.38
C ARG A 314 -34.08 1.65 -23.16
N ASP A 315 -34.07 0.47 -22.56
CA ASP A 315 -33.68 -0.75 -23.23
C ASP A 315 -34.81 -1.36 -24.08
N PHE A 316 -34.53 -2.48 -24.74
CA PHE A 316 -35.49 -3.22 -25.56
C PHE A 316 -36.79 -3.59 -24.83
N TYR A 317 -36.70 -3.91 -23.54
CA TYR A 317 -37.85 -4.25 -22.68
C TYR A 317 -38.53 -3.01 -22.08
N SER A 318 -38.20 -1.81 -22.60
CA SER A 318 -38.67 -0.51 -22.09
C SER A 318 -38.22 -0.16 -20.67
N SER A 319 -37.23 -0.89 -20.13
CA SER A 319 -36.63 -0.61 -18.83
C SER A 319 -35.77 0.66 -18.91
N PRO A 320 -35.90 1.63 -17.99
CA PRO A 320 -35.04 2.81 -17.94
C PRO A 320 -33.56 2.46 -17.85
N LEU A 321 -32.72 3.26 -18.51
CA LEU A 321 -31.24 3.18 -18.46
C LEU A 321 -30.62 4.28 -17.59
N THR A 322 -31.39 5.34 -17.34
CA THR A 322 -31.08 6.47 -16.45
C THR A 322 -32.14 6.57 -15.37
N ALA A 323 -31.76 7.05 -14.18
CA ALA A 323 -32.67 7.25 -13.07
C ALA A 323 -33.48 8.55 -13.20
N SER A 324 -32.90 9.60 -13.78
CA SER A 324 -33.58 10.89 -13.98
C SER A 324 -34.64 10.86 -15.08
N GLY A 325 -34.57 9.88 -16.00
CA GLY A 325 -35.37 9.87 -17.24
C GLY A 325 -34.81 10.79 -18.34
N ASN A 326 -33.76 11.54 -18.06
CA ASN A 326 -33.01 12.33 -19.06
C ASN A 326 -31.95 11.44 -19.75
N THR A 327 -31.26 12.00 -20.74
CA THR A 327 -30.15 11.32 -21.44
C THR A 327 -28.93 11.09 -20.55
N LEU A 328 -28.80 11.87 -19.47
CA LEU A 328 -27.65 11.87 -18.58
C LEU A 328 -28.12 11.96 -17.12
N ASP A 329 -27.44 11.22 -16.25
CA ASP A 329 -27.55 11.31 -14.80
C ASP A 329 -26.28 11.97 -14.23
N ASP A 330 -26.47 13.02 -13.44
CA ASP A 330 -25.42 13.73 -12.73
C ASP A 330 -25.45 13.42 -11.23
N MET A 331 -24.25 13.25 -10.65
CA MET A 331 -24.10 13.01 -9.22
C MET A 331 -22.75 13.49 -8.70
N LEU A 332 -22.72 13.88 -7.43
CA LEU A 332 -21.50 14.13 -6.68
C LEU A 332 -21.44 13.16 -5.49
N LEU A 333 -20.37 12.40 -5.41
CA LEU A 333 -20.20 11.30 -4.47
C LEU A 333 -19.14 11.67 -3.45
N ALA A 334 -19.49 11.64 -2.16
CA ALA A 334 -18.53 11.52 -1.08
C ALA A 334 -18.17 10.04 -0.92
N LYS A 335 -16.90 9.70 -1.13
CA LYS A 335 -16.37 8.34 -1.03
C LYS A 335 -15.63 8.17 0.28
N LEU A 336 -15.90 7.08 0.98
CA LEU A 336 -15.11 6.56 2.10
C LEU A 336 -14.69 5.14 1.76
N GLU A 337 -13.39 4.89 1.78
CA GLU A 337 -12.81 3.57 1.55
C GLU A 337 -11.85 3.23 2.68
N THR A 338 -11.90 2.00 3.16
CA THR A 338 -11.03 1.49 4.21
C THR A 338 -10.56 0.09 3.83
N VAL A 339 -9.24 -0.08 3.78
CA VAL A 339 -8.62 -1.33 3.35
C VAL A 339 -7.65 -1.80 4.44
N TYR A 340 -7.84 -3.05 4.87
CA TYR A 340 -6.89 -3.80 5.66
C TYR A 340 -6.18 -4.82 4.78
N THR A 341 -4.85 -4.78 4.78
CA THR A 341 -4.01 -5.71 4.02
C THR A 341 -3.08 -6.48 4.97
N GLY A 342 -3.22 -7.81 4.99
CA GLY A 342 -2.33 -8.71 5.72
C GLY A 342 -0.90 -8.75 5.16
N SER A 343 -0.11 -9.75 5.56
CA SER A 343 1.32 -9.85 5.21
C SER A 343 1.61 -10.12 3.72
N GLY A 344 0.59 -10.33 2.87
CA GLY A 344 0.77 -10.68 1.46
C GLY A 344 1.01 -12.16 1.19
N ASP A 345 1.25 -12.97 2.23
CA ASP A 345 1.46 -14.42 2.11
C ASP A 345 0.19 -15.17 1.64
N PRO A 346 0.30 -16.43 1.17
CA PRO A 346 -0.86 -17.25 0.81
C PRO A 346 -1.90 -17.39 1.93
N GLY A 347 -1.51 -17.28 3.20
CA GLY A 347 -2.39 -17.28 4.39
C GLY A 347 -2.93 -15.89 4.81
N SER A 348 -2.67 -14.86 4.01
CA SER A 348 -3.00 -13.48 4.34
C SER A 348 -4.49 -13.22 4.35
N SER A 349 -4.86 -12.10 4.97
CA SER A 349 -6.24 -11.65 5.10
C SER A 349 -6.36 -10.27 4.48
N MET A 350 -7.47 -10.03 3.80
CA MET A 350 -7.80 -8.74 3.24
C MET A 350 -9.23 -8.39 3.64
N PHE A 351 -9.44 -7.15 4.03
CA PHE A 351 -10.78 -6.61 4.23
C PHE A 351 -10.85 -5.25 3.55
N ALA A 352 -11.88 -5.01 2.76
CA ALA A 352 -12.13 -3.74 2.11
C ALA A 352 -13.58 -3.34 2.35
N PHE A 353 -13.78 -2.11 2.77
CA PHE A 353 -15.09 -1.50 2.97
C PHE A 353 -15.13 -0.19 2.19
N ASN A 354 -16.15 -0.01 1.36
CA ASN A 354 -16.36 1.18 0.54
C ASN A 354 -17.78 1.70 0.75
N MET A 355 -17.90 3.03 0.86
CA MET A 355 -19.16 3.74 0.98
C MET A 355 -19.14 4.94 0.02
N ASP A 356 -20.11 4.99 -0.89
CA ASP A 356 -20.33 6.13 -1.79
C ASP A 356 -21.66 6.81 -1.40
N GLN A 357 -21.59 8.07 -1.00
CA GLN A 357 -22.74 8.89 -0.64
C GLN A 357 -22.97 9.96 -1.70
N GLY A 358 -24.10 9.88 -2.41
CA GLY A 358 -24.60 10.94 -3.28
C GLY A 358 -24.99 12.17 -2.47
N ILE A 359 -24.38 13.30 -2.77
CA ILE A 359 -24.62 14.59 -2.12
C ILE A 359 -25.68 15.36 -2.91
N PRO A 360 -26.78 15.82 -2.27
CA PRO A 360 -27.83 16.60 -2.93
C PRO A 360 -27.36 18.05 -3.19
N VAL A 361 -26.49 18.26 -4.18
CA VAL A 361 -26.02 19.61 -4.54
C VAL A 361 -27.06 20.37 -5.37
N TRP A 362 -27.72 19.67 -6.29
CA TRP A 362 -28.78 20.22 -7.14
C TRP A 362 -30.02 19.31 -7.11
N PRO A 363 -31.25 19.84 -7.32
CA PRO A 363 -32.48 19.06 -7.22
C PRO A 363 -32.57 17.86 -8.19
N GLU A 364 -31.94 17.97 -9.36
CA GLU A 364 -31.95 16.94 -10.40
C GLU A 364 -30.85 15.88 -10.20
N TRP A 365 -29.93 16.10 -9.25
CA TRP A 365 -28.80 15.20 -9.03
C TRP A 365 -29.22 13.97 -8.22
N LEU A 366 -28.58 12.84 -8.54
CA LEU A 366 -28.91 11.58 -7.88
C LEU A 366 -28.39 11.54 -6.45
N VAL A 367 -29.25 11.07 -5.55
CA VAL A 367 -28.99 10.95 -4.12
C VAL A 367 -29.23 9.51 -3.70
N PHE A 368 -28.14 8.82 -3.40
CA PHE A 368 -28.15 7.45 -2.92
C PHE A 368 -27.00 7.21 -1.95
N ASN A 369 -27.09 6.14 -1.17
CA ASN A 369 -25.97 5.61 -0.41
C ASN A 369 -25.69 4.20 -0.88
N ARG A 370 -24.45 3.93 -1.28
CA ARG A 370 -23.98 2.61 -1.68
C ARG A 370 -22.92 2.15 -0.69
N LEU A 371 -23.09 0.93 -0.20
CA LEU A 371 -22.15 0.24 0.66
C LEU A 371 -21.63 -1.00 -0.07
N ASN A 372 -20.34 -1.26 0.05
CA ASN A 372 -19.69 -2.48 -0.43
C ASN A 372 -18.72 -2.97 0.64
N ALA A 373 -18.75 -4.26 0.91
CA ALA A 373 -17.80 -4.90 1.81
C ALA A 373 -17.25 -6.17 1.16
N ARG A 374 -15.97 -6.41 1.37
CA ARG A 374 -15.27 -7.61 0.91
C ARG A 374 -14.31 -8.09 1.98
N ALA A 375 -14.35 -9.39 2.24
CA ALA A 375 -13.40 -10.08 3.10
C ALA A 375 -12.80 -11.27 2.34
N ARG A 376 -11.50 -11.47 2.51
CA ARG A 376 -10.78 -12.63 1.98
C ARG A 376 -9.85 -13.17 3.04
N LYS A 377 -9.80 -14.50 3.16
CA LYS A 377 -8.88 -15.22 4.04
C LYS A 377 -8.26 -16.39 3.30
N GLY A 378 -6.93 -16.43 3.28
CA GLY A 378 -6.18 -17.61 2.90
C GLY A 378 -5.82 -18.46 4.11
N LEU A 379 -5.77 -19.78 3.93
CA LEU A 379 -5.28 -20.77 4.87
C LEU A 379 -4.37 -21.75 4.13
N VAL A 380 -3.14 -21.93 4.62
CA VAL A 380 -2.20 -22.90 4.06
C VAL A 380 -2.46 -24.26 4.69
N LEU A 381 -2.72 -25.26 3.85
CA LEU A 381 -3.04 -26.65 4.22
C LEU A 381 -2.01 -27.58 3.57
N GLY A 382 -0.79 -27.60 4.14
CA GLY A 382 0.34 -28.33 3.55
C GLY A 382 0.73 -27.74 2.18
N PRO A 383 0.76 -28.53 1.08
CA PRO A 383 1.04 -28.01 -0.25
C PRO A 383 -0.14 -27.24 -0.86
N ALA A 384 -1.35 -27.37 -0.31
CA ALA A 384 -2.53 -26.69 -0.83
C ALA A 384 -2.79 -25.36 -0.09
N CYS A 385 -3.48 -24.44 -0.75
CA CYS A 385 -3.95 -23.19 -0.16
C CYS A 385 -5.46 -23.06 -0.35
N LEU A 386 -6.20 -23.03 0.76
CA LEU A 386 -7.62 -22.71 0.77
C LEU A 386 -7.79 -21.20 0.84
N ARG A 387 -8.57 -20.64 -0.07
CA ARG A 387 -8.96 -19.23 -0.08
C ARG A 387 -10.47 -19.11 0.00
N LEU A 388 -10.92 -18.40 1.01
CA LEU A 388 -12.32 -18.03 1.19
C LEU A 388 -12.46 -16.55 0.88
N SER A 389 -13.44 -16.19 0.06
CA SER A 389 -13.84 -14.82 -0.18
C SER A 389 -15.33 -14.64 0.00
N LEU A 390 -15.69 -13.50 0.57
CA LEU A 390 -17.06 -13.06 0.76
C LEU A 390 -17.13 -11.59 0.34
N SER A 391 -18.09 -11.27 -0.49
CA SER A 391 -18.37 -9.94 -0.99
C SER A 391 -19.85 -9.66 -0.84
N GLY A 392 -20.21 -8.43 -0.50
CA GLY A 392 -21.60 -8.00 -0.48
C GLY A 392 -21.73 -6.51 -0.65
N GLY A 393 -22.90 -6.08 -1.09
CA GLY A 393 -23.19 -4.68 -1.33
C GLY A 393 -24.66 -4.38 -1.13
N HIS A 394 -24.96 -3.11 -0.87
CA HIS A 394 -26.32 -2.61 -0.78
C HIS A 394 -26.37 -1.15 -1.24
N VAL A 395 -27.39 -0.78 -2.01
CA VAL A 395 -27.65 0.61 -2.40
C VAL A 395 -29.07 1.03 -2.01
N VAL A 396 -29.18 2.17 -1.33
CA VAL A 396 -30.44 2.80 -0.90
C VAL A 396 -30.56 4.20 -1.52
N GLY A 397 -31.77 4.64 -1.86
CA GLY A 397 -32.02 5.92 -2.54
C GLY A 397 -32.15 5.82 -4.07
N ASN A 398 -32.08 6.96 -4.75
CA ASN A 398 -32.25 7.06 -6.20
C ASN A 398 -30.90 6.91 -6.91
N PHE A 399 -30.71 5.80 -7.62
CA PHE A 399 -29.45 5.47 -8.30
C PHE A 399 -29.73 4.95 -9.72
N PRO A 400 -28.79 5.07 -10.66
CA PRO A 400 -28.99 4.60 -12.03
C PRO A 400 -29.17 3.08 -12.11
N PRO A 401 -30.03 2.55 -12.99
CA PRO A 401 -30.16 1.09 -13.16
C PRO A 401 -28.84 0.38 -13.49
N HIS A 402 -28.00 1.00 -14.33
CA HIS A 402 -26.69 0.47 -14.72
C HIS A 402 -25.65 0.43 -13.58
N GLU A 403 -26.00 0.99 -12.41
CA GLU A 403 -25.23 0.97 -11.17
C GLU A 403 -25.77 -0.13 -10.21
N ALA A 404 -26.69 -0.99 -10.65
CA ALA A 404 -27.13 -2.16 -9.87
C ALA A 404 -26.03 -3.22 -9.73
N PHE A 405 -26.12 -4.05 -8.69
CA PHE A 405 -25.17 -5.15 -8.49
C PHE A 405 -25.47 -6.30 -9.46
N ALA A 406 -24.67 -6.40 -10.51
CA ALA A 406 -24.67 -7.52 -11.43
C ALA A 406 -23.99 -8.76 -10.80
N ILE A 407 -24.63 -9.93 -10.94
CA ILE A 407 -24.14 -11.21 -10.41
C ILE A 407 -24.05 -12.22 -11.55
N GLY A 408 -22.99 -13.02 -11.56
CA GLY A 408 -22.66 -13.97 -12.62
C GLY A 408 -21.45 -13.54 -13.43
N GLY A 409 -20.68 -14.50 -13.92
CA GLY A 409 -19.46 -14.27 -14.68
C GLY A 409 -18.17 -14.61 -13.94
N THR A 410 -17.05 -14.23 -14.53
CA THR A 410 -15.69 -14.68 -14.15
C THR A 410 -15.28 -14.23 -12.74
N ASN A 411 -15.69 -13.03 -12.34
CA ASN A 411 -15.34 -12.45 -11.03
C ASN A 411 -16.50 -12.53 -10.02
N SER A 412 -17.59 -13.24 -10.33
CA SER A 412 -18.78 -13.38 -9.49
C SER A 412 -19.16 -14.84 -9.30
N VAL A 413 -20.11 -15.37 -10.08
CA VAL A 413 -20.50 -16.79 -10.04
C VAL A 413 -20.14 -17.41 -11.38
N ARG A 414 -19.09 -18.25 -11.38
CA ARG A 414 -18.62 -18.95 -12.59
C ARG A 414 -19.65 -19.99 -13.04
N GLY A 415 -19.66 -20.30 -14.33
CA GLY A 415 -20.67 -21.15 -14.98
C GLY A 415 -21.79 -20.35 -15.63
N TYR A 416 -21.95 -19.07 -15.28
CA TYR A 416 -22.94 -18.16 -15.86
C TYR A 416 -22.30 -17.11 -16.78
N GLU A 417 -23.12 -16.52 -17.64
CA GLU A 417 -22.80 -15.26 -18.31
C GLU A 417 -22.69 -14.12 -17.30
N GLU A 418 -22.01 -13.07 -17.74
CA GLU A 418 -21.78 -11.88 -16.96
C GLU A 418 -23.10 -11.18 -16.67
N GLY A 419 -23.42 -11.05 -15.38
CA GLY A 419 -24.71 -10.50 -14.95
C GLY A 419 -25.93 -11.41 -15.15
N ALA A 420 -25.76 -12.67 -15.54
CA ALA A 420 -26.90 -13.56 -15.83
C ALA A 420 -27.61 -14.13 -14.59
N VAL A 421 -26.98 -14.10 -13.41
CA VAL A 421 -27.58 -14.62 -12.18
C VAL A 421 -28.55 -13.61 -11.57
N GLY A 422 -28.19 -12.32 -11.53
CA GLY A 422 -28.99 -11.31 -10.85
C GLY A 422 -28.55 -9.89 -11.14
N SER A 423 -29.45 -8.95 -10.88
CA SER A 423 -29.19 -7.51 -10.96
C SER A 423 -30.03 -6.80 -9.91
N GLY A 424 -29.46 -6.63 -8.72
CA GLY A 424 -30.20 -6.17 -7.54
C GLY A 424 -29.64 -4.91 -6.90
N ARG A 425 -30.42 -4.33 -5.97
CA ARG A 425 -29.95 -3.28 -5.06
C ARG A 425 -29.01 -3.82 -3.99
N SER A 426 -29.14 -5.10 -3.67
CA SER A 426 -28.30 -5.81 -2.71
C SER A 426 -27.66 -6.99 -3.41
N CYS A 427 -26.49 -7.40 -2.93
CA CYS A 427 -25.89 -8.65 -3.36
C CYS A 427 -25.09 -9.30 -2.23
N ALA A 428 -24.98 -10.61 -2.28
CA ALA A 428 -24.03 -11.39 -1.51
C ALA A 428 -23.40 -12.46 -2.42
N ILE A 429 -22.08 -12.53 -2.43
CA ILE A 429 -21.30 -13.45 -3.25
C ILE A 429 -20.25 -14.11 -2.34
N GLY A 430 -20.28 -15.44 -2.26
CA GLY A 430 -19.31 -16.26 -1.56
C GLY A 430 -18.53 -17.15 -2.52
N CYS A 431 -17.26 -17.37 -2.24
CA CYS A 431 -16.41 -18.27 -3.00
C CYS A 431 -15.41 -19.00 -2.10
N GLY A 432 -15.28 -20.30 -2.32
CA GLY A 432 -14.19 -21.12 -1.79
C GLY A 432 -13.33 -21.64 -2.95
N GLU A 433 -12.02 -21.38 -2.89
CA GLU A 433 -11.04 -21.94 -3.83
C GLU A 433 -10.00 -22.77 -3.08
N VAL A 434 -9.68 -23.95 -3.57
CA VAL A 434 -8.52 -24.74 -3.14
C VAL A 434 -7.54 -24.76 -4.30
N SER A 435 -6.36 -24.15 -4.11
CA SER A 435 -5.27 -24.21 -5.08
C SER A 435 -4.16 -25.14 -4.61
N PHE A 436 -3.56 -25.89 -5.52
CA PHE A 436 -2.43 -26.78 -5.25
C PHE A 436 -1.40 -26.72 -6.39
N PRO A 437 -0.10 -26.81 -6.09
CA PRO A 437 0.93 -26.80 -7.10
C PRO A 437 0.83 -28.07 -7.98
N LEU A 438 0.94 -27.91 -9.29
CA LEU A 438 1.03 -29.02 -10.24
C LEU A 438 2.49 -29.23 -10.67
N THR A 439 2.98 -28.40 -11.58
CA THR A 439 4.35 -28.47 -12.12
C THR A 439 4.81 -27.09 -12.56
N GLY A 440 6.00 -26.67 -12.14
CA GLY A 440 6.56 -25.36 -12.52
C GLY A 440 5.65 -24.19 -12.08
N PRO A 441 5.39 -23.18 -12.94
CA PRO A 441 4.55 -22.02 -12.61
C PRO A 441 3.04 -22.31 -12.71
N VAL A 442 2.64 -23.58 -12.68
CA VAL A 442 1.25 -24.02 -12.91
C VAL A 442 0.63 -24.51 -11.60
N GLU A 443 -0.51 -23.93 -11.24
CA GLU A 443 -1.36 -24.35 -10.12
C GLU A 443 -2.67 -24.94 -10.64
N GLY A 444 -3.13 -26.02 -10.02
CA GLY A 444 -4.49 -26.51 -10.15
C GLY A 444 -5.40 -25.80 -9.15
N VAL A 445 -6.63 -25.51 -9.54
CA VAL A 445 -7.63 -24.84 -8.69
C VAL A 445 -8.95 -25.60 -8.76
N ILE A 446 -9.54 -25.87 -7.60
CA ILE A 446 -10.92 -26.35 -7.46
C ILE A 446 -11.69 -25.24 -6.78
N PHE A 447 -12.90 -24.94 -7.25
CA PHE A 447 -13.69 -23.86 -6.67
C PHE A 447 -15.18 -24.15 -6.62
N ALA A 448 -15.84 -23.45 -5.70
CA ALA A 448 -17.28 -23.35 -5.59
C ALA A 448 -17.68 -21.91 -5.26
N ASP A 449 -18.67 -21.41 -5.98
CA ASP A 449 -19.20 -20.05 -5.93
C ASP A 449 -20.69 -20.10 -5.63
N TYR A 450 -21.17 -19.12 -4.88
CA TYR A 450 -22.60 -18.87 -4.68
C TYR A 450 -22.84 -17.36 -4.71
N GLY A 451 -23.90 -16.94 -5.40
CA GLY A 451 -24.29 -15.54 -5.46
C GLY A 451 -25.79 -15.37 -5.38
N THR A 452 -26.24 -14.29 -4.75
CA THR A 452 -27.65 -13.91 -4.67
C THR A 452 -27.82 -12.40 -4.64
N ASP A 453 -28.89 -11.90 -5.27
CA ASP A 453 -29.32 -10.51 -5.22
C ASP A 453 -30.19 -10.20 -3.98
N LEU A 454 -30.32 -11.16 -3.06
CA LEU A 454 -31.11 -11.08 -1.84
C LEU A 454 -32.58 -10.71 -2.09
N GLY A 455 -33.13 -11.09 -3.25
CA GLY A 455 -34.51 -10.80 -3.63
C GLY A 455 -34.75 -9.34 -4.00
N SER A 456 -33.68 -8.56 -4.22
CA SER A 456 -33.77 -7.13 -4.50
C SER A 456 -33.80 -6.77 -5.98
N GLY A 457 -33.83 -7.75 -6.89
CA GLY A 457 -33.85 -7.52 -8.33
C GLY A 457 -34.98 -6.58 -8.80
N SER A 458 -36.21 -6.84 -8.35
CA SER A 458 -37.40 -6.05 -8.71
C SER A 458 -37.43 -4.64 -8.13
N THR A 459 -36.54 -4.34 -7.17
CA THR A 459 -36.45 -3.01 -6.53
C THR A 459 -35.49 -2.07 -7.26
N VAL A 460 -34.75 -2.58 -8.25
CA VAL A 460 -33.94 -1.76 -9.17
C VAL A 460 -34.88 -1.02 -10.12
N PRO A 461 -34.68 0.28 -10.39
CA PRO A 461 -35.57 1.01 -11.30
C PRO A 461 -35.64 0.32 -12.67
N GLY A 462 -36.85 -0.01 -13.10
CA GLY A 462 -37.08 -0.71 -14.37
C GLY A 462 -37.10 -2.24 -14.31
N ASP A 463 -36.86 -2.85 -13.15
CA ASP A 463 -36.80 -4.31 -12.96
C ASP A 463 -36.04 -5.05 -14.09
N PRO A 464 -34.76 -4.71 -14.34
CA PRO A 464 -33.98 -5.32 -15.41
C PRO A 464 -33.80 -6.84 -15.20
N ALA A 465 -33.87 -7.32 -13.96
CA ALA A 465 -33.78 -8.73 -13.60
C ALA A 465 -35.05 -9.49 -14.00
N GLY A 466 -36.23 -8.99 -13.61
CA GLY A 466 -37.52 -9.59 -13.93
C GLY A 466 -37.82 -9.56 -15.43
N ALA A 467 -37.50 -8.46 -16.12
CA ALA A 467 -37.63 -8.36 -17.58
C ALA A 467 -36.84 -9.42 -18.37
N ARG A 468 -35.83 -10.05 -17.73
CA ARG A 468 -34.95 -11.06 -18.33
C ARG A 468 -35.01 -12.41 -17.64
N LEU A 469 -35.96 -12.59 -16.71
CA LEU A 469 -36.13 -13.81 -15.94
C LEU A 469 -34.82 -14.28 -15.28
N LYS A 470 -34.01 -13.34 -14.77
CA LYS A 470 -32.80 -13.69 -14.02
C LYS A 470 -33.19 -14.46 -12.76
N PRO A 471 -32.48 -15.54 -12.39
CA PRO A 471 -32.88 -16.41 -11.29
C PRO A 471 -32.77 -15.75 -9.90
N GLY A 472 -32.02 -14.65 -9.77
CA GLY A 472 -31.82 -13.92 -8.51
C GLY A 472 -30.82 -14.59 -7.55
N SER A 473 -30.60 -15.90 -7.69
CA SER A 473 -29.51 -16.62 -7.03
C SER A 473 -28.99 -17.75 -7.91
N GLY A 474 -27.76 -18.17 -7.68
CA GLY A 474 -27.13 -19.22 -8.46
C GLY A 474 -25.82 -19.68 -7.83
N TYR A 475 -25.41 -20.91 -8.18
CA TYR A 475 -24.14 -21.47 -7.76
C TYR A 475 -23.36 -22.01 -8.94
N GLY A 476 -22.05 -21.98 -8.79
CA GLY A 476 -21.10 -22.47 -9.79
C GLY A 476 -20.04 -23.31 -9.11
N TYR A 477 -19.62 -24.40 -9.74
CA TYR A 477 -18.47 -25.17 -9.25
C TYR A 477 -17.66 -25.68 -10.43
N GLY A 478 -16.35 -25.85 -10.22
CA GLY A 478 -15.48 -26.13 -11.33
C GLY A 478 -14.03 -26.38 -10.97
N LEU A 479 -13.26 -26.55 -12.05
CA LEU A 479 -11.83 -26.78 -12.02
C LEU A 479 -11.16 -25.71 -12.86
N GLY A 480 -9.94 -25.34 -12.49
CA GLY A 480 -9.15 -24.36 -13.21
C GLY A 480 -7.66 -24.65 -13.17
N ILE A 481 -6.96 -24.04 -14.11
CA ILE A 481 -5.51 -24.00 -14.17
C ILE A 481 -5.12 -22.54 -14.06
N ARG A 482 -4.14 -22.26 -13.21
CA ARG A 482 -3.52 -20.95 -13.09
C ARG A 482 -2.07 -21.04 -13.51
N VAL A 483 -1.62 -20.07 -14.30
CA VAL A 483 -0.24 -19.98 -14.78
C VAL A 483 0.33 -18.63 -14.41
N ASP A 484 1.41 -18.62 -13.63
CA ASP A 484 2.13 -17.39 -13.33
C ASP A 484 2.86 -16.90 -14.57
N SER A 485 2.48 -15.72 -15.06
CA SER A 485 3.07 -15.08 -16.23
C SER A 485 3.68 -13.72 -15.86
N PRO A 486 4.57 -13.15 -16.69
CA PRO A 486 5.07 -11.79 -16.50
C PRO A 486 3.97 -10.70 -16.46
N LEU A 487 2.78 -11.01 -16.97
CA LEU A 487 1.60 -10.12 -16.94
C LEU A 487 0.74 -10.33 -15.67
N GLY A 488 1.16 -11.21 -14.77
CA GLY A 488 0.39 -11.69 -13.63
C GLY A 488 -0.17 -13.10 -13.83
N PRO A 489 -0.85 -13.68 -12.82
CA PRO A 489 -1.42 -15.01 -12.91
C PRO A 489 -2.56 -15.04 -13.93
N LEU A 490 -2.44 -15.90 -14.95
CA LEU A 490 -3.49 -16.20 -15.92
C LEU A 490 -4.35 -17.33 -15.39
N ARG A 491 -5.67 -17.21 -15.51
CA ARG A 491 -6.65 -18.19 -15.03
C ARG A 491 -7.44 -18.74 -16.20
N LEU A 492 -7.47 -20.06 -16.34
CA LEU A 492 -8.38 -20.76 -17.24
C LEU A 492 -9.22 -21.71 -16.41
N GLU A 493 -10.52 -21.48 -16.37
CA GLU A 493 -11.44 -22.11 -15.43
C GLU A 493 -12.64 -22.67 -16.21
N TYR A 494 -13.07 -23.89 -15.90
CA TYR A 494 -14.26 -24.50 -16.46
C TYR A 494 -15.25 -24.79 -15.33
N ALA A 495 -16.44 -24.21 -15.44
CA ALA A 495 -17.44 -24.22 -14.37
C ALA A 495 -18.79 -24.74 -14.88
N PHE A 496 -19.50 -25.48 -14.04
CA PHE A 496 -20.88 -25.86 -14.22
C PHE A 496 -21.79 -25.00 -13.34
N ASN A 497 -22.93 -24.59 -13.88
CA ASN A 497 -23.98 -23.91 -13.13
C ASN A 497 -25.06 -24.87 -12.59
N ASP A 498 -26.07 -24.33 -11.92
CA ASP A 498 -27.25 -25.05 -11.41
C ASP A 498 -28.02 -25.86 -12.47
N GLN A 499 -28.02 -25.39 -13.71
CA GLN A 499 -28.62 -26.05 -14.87
C GLN A 499 -27.71 -27.11 -15.51
N ARG A 500 -26.54 -27.39 -14.92
CA ARG A 500 -25.50 -28.29 -15.47
C ARG A 500 -24.93 -27.83 -16.82
N THR A 501 -25.07 -26.56 -17.15
CA THR A 501 -24.43 -25.95 -18.32
C THR A 501 -22.98 -25.63 -17.96
N GLY A 502 -22.05 -26.18 -18.74
CA GLY A 502 -20.61 -25.96 -18.57
C GLY A 502 -20.11 -24.77 -19.39
N ARG A 503 -19.27 -23.92 -18.81
CA ARG A 503 -18.71 -22.72 -19.45
C ARG A 503 -17.24 -22.52 -19.12
N PHE A 504 -16.48 -22.08 -20.12
CA PHE A 504 -15.10 -21.62 -19.94
C PHE A 504 -15.07 -20.16 -19.49
N HIS A 505 -14.22 -19.90 -18.51
CA HIS A 505 -13.85 -18.58 -18.02
C HIS A 505 -12.35 -18.40 -18.16
N PHE A 506 -11.96 -17.25 -18.69
CA PHE A 506 -10.57 -16.81 -18.67
C PHE A 506 -10.48 -15.63 -17.69
N GLY A 507 -9.32 -15.35 -17.13
CA GLY A 507 -9.13 -14.18 -16.27
C GLY A 507 -7.66 -13.86 -16.05
N VAL A 508 -7.36 -12.59 -15.80
CA VAL A 508 -6.02 -12.12 -15.45
C VAL A 508 -6.01 -11.62 -14.01
N GLY A 509 -4.94 -11.90 -13.28
CA GLY A 509 -4.81 -11.56 -11.88
C GLY A 509 -5.53 -12.54 -10.96
N LEU A 510 -5.40 -12.31 -9.65
CA LEU A 510 -6.16 -13.04 -8.65
C LEU A 510 -7.64 -12.62 -8.71
N ARG A 511 -8.54 -13.54 -8.35
CA ARG A 511 -9.95 -13.20 -8.20
C ARG A 511 -10.12 -12.09 -7.17
N ASN A 512 -10.88 -11.08 -7.56
CA ASN A 512 -11.25 -9.94 -6.74
C ASN A 512 -12.43 -10.26 -5.83
#